data_AF-A0AAW1SZW0-F1
#
_entry.id   AF-A0AAW1SZW0-F1
#
_cell.length_a   1.000
_cell.length_b   1.000
_cell.length_c   1.000
_cell.angle_alpha   90.00
_cell.angle_beta   90.00
_cell.angle_gamma   90.00
#
_symmetry.space_group_name_H-M   'P 1'
#
loop_
_entity.id
_entity.type
_entity.pdbx_description
1 polymer ?
#
loop_
_entity_poly.entity_id
_entity_poly.type
_entity_poly.pdbx_seq_one_letter_code
_entity_poly.pdbx_strand_id
1 'polypeptide(L)'
;PHPGNLNADAVDGGRLVYYDFGMMGTIPSDIREGLLDLFYGVYQKDPDLCIDALVKMGVLVPTSDRQSIRRTAEFFLNSFQERLDEQKRQKETDPNYGKEFKAQLSKEEKASRRNTIVSSIGEDLLLASADKPFRFPATFTFVVRSFTVLDGIGKSLDPRFDITEIAAPYARGLLLEGSPQVAKARQEFKKGLAKQNRAVANLFRGPNYVEDTAKTLQKLERGDLKLRVRALEAERSLNRMAIMQKAMLAALAASTFVNVGAVLSANAIVIWSRLSFMGAFASGFSMLVSLLKVKNLERKEAQLSGSS
;
A
#
# COMPACT_ATOMS: atom_id res chain seq x y z
N PRO A 1 0.26 17.73 -19.91
CA PRO A 1 1.28 18.37 -20.77
C PRO A 1 2.13 17.29 -21.43
N HIS A 2 2.51 17.46 -22.70
CA HIS A 2 3.49 16.62 -23.38
C HIS A 2 4.82 17.38 -23.45
N PRO A 3 6.00 16.72 -23.35
CA PRO A 3 7.29 17.42 -23.39
C PRO A 3 7.49 18.31 -24.62
N GLY A 4 6.89 17.95 -25.76
CA GLY A 4 6.93 18.75 -27.00
C GLY A 4 6.13 20.06 -26.98
N ASN A 5 5.34 20.34 -25.93
CA ASN A 5 4.52 21.55 -25.82
C ASN A 5 5.22 22.68 -25.03
N LEU A 6 6.48 22.46 -24.66
CA LEU A 6 7.29 23.33 -23.82
C LEU A 6 8.68 23.45 -24.45
N ASN A 7 9.24 24.65 -24.49
CA ASN A 7 10.61 24.90 -24.92
C ASN A 7 11.31 25.88 -23.99
N ALA A 8 12.63 25.84 -23.95
CA ALA A 8 13.46 26.79 -23.24
C ALA A 8 14.29 27.57 -24.26
N ASP A 9 14.05 28.88 -24.35
CA ASP A 9 14.84 29.79 -25.19
C ASP A 9 15.85 30.54 -24.34
N ALA A 10 17.06 30.76 -24.86
CA ALA A 10 18.18 31.41 -24.18
C ALA A 10 18.08 32.95 -24.18
N VAL A 11 17.08 33.53 -24.86
CA VAL A 11 16.85 34.98 -24.89
C VAL A 11 16.52 35.52 -23.49
N ASP A 12 17.15 36.64 -23.11
CA ASP A 12 16.94 37.38 -21.85
C ASP A 12 17.06 36.53 -20.58
N GLY A 13 18.06 35.64 -20.51
CA GLY A 13 18.37 34.88 -19.28
C GLY A 13 17.60 33.57 -19.11
N GLY A 14 16.92 33.11 -20.15
CA GLY A 14 16.21 31.83 -20.15
C GLY A 14 14.70 32.00 -19.95
N ARG A 15 13.92 31.74 -20.99
CA ARG A 15 12.45 31.79 -20.95
C ARG A 15 11.85 30.44 -21.27
N LEU A 16 10.83 30.05 -20.51
CA LEU A 16 10.01 28.89 -20.84
C LEU A 16 8.86 29.31 -21.77
N VAL A 17 8.82 28.73 -22.97
CA VAL A 17 7.80 28.98 -23.98
C VAL A 17 6.80 27.83 -23.97
N TYR A 18 5.51 28.16 -23.83
CA TYR A 18 4.41 27.20 -23.86
C TYR A 18 3.72 27.27 -25.23
N TYR A 19 3.66 26.14 -25.93
CA TYR A 19 3.03 26.07 -27.25
C TYR A 19 1.55 25.64 -27.21
N ASP A 20 1.12 24.97 -26.12
CA ASP A 20 -0.22 24.38 -26.04
C ASP A 20 -0.77 24.43 -24.60
N PHE A 21 -2.03 24.85 -24.52
CA PHE A 21 -2.82 25.00 -23.29
C PHE A 21 -4.03 24.04 -23.22
N GLY A 22 -4.18 23.11 -24.17
CA GLY A 22 -5.37 22.24 -24.30
C GLY A 22 -5.60 21.25 -23.15
N MET A 23 -4.64 21.08 -22.25
CA MET A 23 -4.76 20.26 -21.03
C MET A 23 -4.74 21.10 -19.74
N MET A 24 -5.04 22.40 -19.82
CA MET A 24 -5.16 23.24 -18.63
C MET A 24 -6.42 22.89 -17.83
N GLY A 25 -6.28 22.85 -16.51
CA GLY A 25 -7.37 22.59 -15.59
C GLY A 25 -7.20 23.41 -14.31
N THR A 26 -8.30 23.67 -13.63
CA THR A 26 -8.30 24.38 -12.35
C THR A 26 -8.38 23.37 -11.20
N ILE A 27 -7.56 23.54 -10.18
CA ILE A 27 -7.67 22.76 -8.94
C ILE A 27 -8.78 23.40 -8.09
N PRO A 28 -9.88 22.67 -7.79
CA PRO A 28 -10.94 23.17 -6.91
C PRO A 28 -10.39 23.61 -5.55
N SER A 29 -11.02 24.62 -4.94
CA SER A 29 -10.66 25.11 -3.61
C SER A 29 -10.60 23.99 -2.58
N ASP A 30 -11.56 23.06 -2.62
CA ASP A 30 -11.69 21.99 -1.63
C ASP A 30 -10.52 21.00 -1.69
N ILE A 31 -10.05 20.69 -2.91
CA ILE A 31 -8.86 19.84 -3.11
C ILE A 31 -7.60 20.56 -2.62
N ARG A 32 -7.47 21.85 -2.96
CA ARG A 32 -6.33 22.66 -2.53
C ARG A 32 -6.28 22.78 -1.00
N GLU A 33 -7.40 23.08 -0.37
CA GLU A 33 -7.49 23.19 1.08
C GLU A 33 -7.29 21.83 1.75
N GLY A 34 -7.94 20.78 1.27
CA GLY A 34 -7.77 19.43 1.80
C GLY A 34 -6.33 18.92 1.69
N LEU A 35 -5.59 19.29 0.63
CA LEU A 35 -4.16 19.02 0.54
C LEU A 35 -3.38 19.69 1.68
N LEU A 36 -3.66 20.96 1.96
CA LEU A 36 -3.01 21.71 3.04
C LEU A 36 -3.39 21.14 4.42
N ASP A 37 -4.66 20.80 4.61
CA ASP A 37 -5.17 20.16 5.83
C ASP A 37 -4.48 18.81 6.05
N LEU A 38 -4.25 18.03 4.98
CA LEU A 38 -3.52 16.76 5.04
C LEU A 38 -2.05 16.97 5.44
N PHE A 39 -1.35 17.93 4.83
CA PHE A 39 0.01 18.26 5.23
C PHE A 39 0.09 18.66 6.70
N TYR A 40 -0.89 19.44 7.16
CA TYR A 40 -0.96 19.86 8.54
C TYR A 40 -1.24 18.70 9.50
N GLY A 41 -2.14 17.78 9.14
CA GLY A 41 -2.39 16.55 9.89
C GLY A 41 -1.15 15.67 10.03
N VAL A 42 -0.39 15.50 8.93
CA VAL A 42 0.88 14.75 8.96
C VAL A 42 1.89 15.43 9.87
N TYR A 43 1.97 16.77 9.83
CA TYR A 43 2.89 17.53 10.68
C TYR A 43 2.53 17.45 12.16
N GLN A 44 1.24 17.59 12.50
CA GLN A 44 0.74 17.49 13.87
C GLN A 44 0.68 16.06 14.39
N LYS A 45 0.89 15.07 13.52
CA LYS A 45 0.69 13.64 13.82
C LYS A 45 -0.74 13.34 14.24
N ASP A 46 -1.68 14.03 13.60
CA ASP A 46 -3.11 13.89 13.87
C ASP A 46 -3.74 13.00 12.77
N PRO A 47 -4.10 11.74 13.10
CA PRO A 47 -4.72 10.82 12.15
C PRO A 47 -6.14 11.25 11.78
N ASP A 48 -6.89 11.88 12.69
CA ASP A 48 -8.26 12.32 12.45
C ASP A 48 -8.26 13.47 11.44
N LEU A 49 -7.36 14.44 11.60
CA LEU A 49 -7.19 15.53 10.66
C LEU A 49 -6.76 15.04 9.27
N CYS A 50 -5.89 14.03 9.20
CA CYS A 50 -5.53 13.39 7.92
C CYS A 50 -6.74 12.73 7.25
N ILE A 51 -7.59 12.04 8.03
CA ILE A 51 -8.80 11.39 7.51
C ILE A 51 -9.79 12.42 7.00
N ASP A 52 -10.05 13.48 7.76
CA ASP A 52 -10.97 14.55 7.36
C ASP A 52 -10.49 15.26 6.10
N ALA A 53 -9.18 15.49 5.97
CA ALA A 53 -8.58 16.00 4.76
C ALA A 53 -8.80 15.07 3.56
N LEU A 54 -8.62 13.75 3.73
CA LEU A 54 -8.89 12.77 2.68
C LEU A 54 -10.37 12.72 2.27
N VAL A 55 -11.29 12.88 3.22
CA VAL A 55 -12.73 12.99 2.95
C VAL A 55 -13.04 14.27 2.18
N LYS A 56 -12.49 15.41 2.61
CA LYS A 56 -12.67 16.73 1.98
C LYS A 56 -12.21 16.74 0.53
N MET A 57 -11.12 16.04 0.22
CA MET A 57 -10.61 15.90 -1.15
C MET A 57 -11.39 14.90 -2.01
N GLY A 58 -12.37 14.19 -1.43
CA GLY A 58 -13.08 13.09 -2.09
C GLY A 58 -12.22 11.83 -2.29
N VAL A 59 -11.04 11.77 -1.65
CA VAL A 59 -10.14 10.62 -1.68
C VAL A 59 -10.69 9.46 -0.86
N LEU A 60 -11.36 9.79 0.24
CA LEU A 60 -11.97 8.81 1.14
C LEU A 60 -13.48 9.04 1.20
N VAL A 61 -14.24 8.00 0.89
CA VAL A 61 -15.69 7.97 1.10
C VAL A 61 -15.96 7.76 2.59
N PRO A 62 -16.82 8.55 3.23
CA PRO A 62 -17.21 8.32 4.61
C PRO A 62 -17.81 6.92 4.78
N THR A 63 -17.20 6.09 5.62
CA THR A 63 -17.67 4.73 5.94
C THR A 63 -18.11 4.64 7.40
N SER A 64 -18.87 3.59 7.70
CA SER A 64 -19.34 3.25 9.04
C SER A 64 -18.18 2.93 10.01
N ASP A 65 -17.05 2.44 9.48
CA ASP A 65 -15.88 2.02 10.26
C ASP A 65 -14.71 3.01 10.12
N ARG A 66 -14.90 4.20 10.66
CA ARG A 66 -13.84 5.22 10.75
C ARG A 66 -12.66 4.76 11.61
N GLN A 67 -12.89 3.85 12.56
CA GLN A 67 -11.87 3.42 13.52
C GLN A 67 -10.80 2.54 12.86
N SER A 68 -11.15 1.63 11.95
CA SER A 68 -10.16 0.85 11.19
C SER A 68 -9.30 1.71 10.26
N ILE A 69 -9.92 2.74 9.65
CA ILE A 69 -9.19 3.73 8.83
C ILE A 69 -8.23 4.54 9.71
N ARG A 70 -8.66 4.93 10.91
CA ARG A 70 -7.83 5.63 11.90
C ARG A 70 -6.60 4.81 12.30
N ARG A 71 -6.75 3.54 12.67
CA ARG A 71 -5.61 2.67 13.01
C ARG A 71 -4.61 2.56 11.86
N THR A 72 -5.12 2.45 10.63
CA THR A 72 -4.29 2.44 9.42
C THR A 72 -3.54 3.77 9.24
N ALA A 73 -4.22 4.91 9.41
CA ALA A 73 -3.61 6.23 9.32
C ALA A 73 -2.52 6.43 10.40
N GLU A 74 -2.80 6.04 11.64
CA GLU A 74 -1.84 6.07 12.76
C GLU A 74 -0.58 5.27 12.44
N PHE A 75 -0.72 4.04 11.93
CA PHE A 75 0.40 3.22 11.51
C PHE A 75 1.29 3.92 10.46
N PHE A 76 0.67 4.53 9.43
CA PHE A 76 1.42 5.23 8.38
C PHE A 76 2.11 6.49 8.90
N LEU A 77 1.45 7.27 9.76
CA LEU A 77 2.02 8.46 10.38
C LEU A 77 3.23 8.10 11.27
N ASN A 78 3.11 7.07 12.10
CA ASN A 78 4.21 6.59 12.95
C ASN A 78 5.38 6.08 12.09
N SER A 79 5.09 5.25 11.08
CA SER A 79 6.11 4.75 10.14
C SER A 79 6.82 5.87 9.38
N PHE A 80 6.09 6.94 9.03
CA PHE A 80 6.67 8.11 8.37
C PHE A 80 7.59 8.89 9.32
N GLN A 81 7.15 9.07 10.57
CA GLN A 81 7.92 9.76 11.60
C GLN A 81 9.23 9.03 11.92
N GLU A 82 9.18 7.71 12.11
CA GLU A 82 10.38 6.90 12.35
C GLU A 82 11.42 7.08 11.24
N ARG A 83 10.98 7.12 9.98
CA ARG A 83 11.87 7.40 8.85
C ARG A 83 12.46 8.80 8.92
N LEU A 84 11.66 9.82 9.24
CA LEU A 84 12.18 11.18 9.35
C LEU A 84 13.23 11.31 10.47
N ASP A 85 13.01 10.65 11.60
CA ASP A 85 13.95 10.71 12.72
C ASP A 85 15.22 9.90 12.44
N GLU A 86 15.10 8.76 11.76
CA GLU A 86 16.25 8.00 11.26
C GLU A 86 17.07 8.82 10.26
N GLN A 87 16.40 9.53 9.34
CA GLN A 87 17.10 10.44 8.42
C GLN A 87 17.83 11.57 9.14
N LYS A 88 17.27 12.13 10.22
CA LYS A 88 17.94 13.17 11.01
C LYS A 88 19.17 12.62 11.73
N ARG A 89 19.04 11.46 12.39
CA ARG A 89 20.17 10.80 13.06
C ARG A 89 21.31 10.49 12.11
N GLN A 90 20.99 9.98 10.92
CA GLN A 90 21.97 9.71 9.88
C GLN A 90 22.66 10.98 9.38
N LYS A 91 21.94 12.11 9.26
CA LYS A 91 22.53 13.41 8.91
C LYS A 91 23.50 13.93 9.99
N GLU A 92 23.21 13.66 11.25
CA GLU A 92 24.05 14.08 12.38
C GLU A 92 25.31 13.23 12.50
N THR A 93 25.23 11.94 12.13
CA THR A 93 26.36 10.99 12.20
C THR A 93 27.21 10.95 10.94
N ASP A 94 26.64 11.24 9.77
CA ASP A 94 27.32 11.20 8.48
C ASP A 94 27.36 12.58 7.78
N PRO A 95 28.52 13.25 7.73
CA PRO A 95 28.71 14.52 7.01
C PRO A 95 28.48 14.43 5.48
N ASN A 96 28.46 13.22 4.92
CA ASN A 96 28.21 12.95 3.51
C ASN A 96 26.77 12.47 3.24
N TYR A 97 25.90 12.51 4.25
CA TYR A 97 24.51 12.14 4.09
C TYR A 97 23.81 12.91 2.96
N GLY A 98 23.34 12.19 1.93
CA GLY A 98 22.65 12.76 0.79
C GLY A 98 23.56 13.31 -0.33
N LYS A 99 24.89 13.18 -0.19
CA LYS A 99 25.84 13.44 -1.30
C LYS A 99 26.01 12.21 -2.20
N GLU A 100 25.82 11.02 -1.65
CA GLU A 100 25.82 9.76 -2.41
C GLU A 100 24.40 9.26 -2.63
N PHE A 101 24.15 8.70 -3.82
CA PHE A 101 22.88 8.07 -4.16
C PHE A 101 22.64 6.88 -3.23
N LYS A 102 21.50 6.87 -2.52
CA LYS A 102 21.10 5.70 -1.72
C LYS A 102 20.96 4.49 -2.64
N ALA A 103 21.68 3.42 -2.35
CA ALA A 103 21.59 2.17 -3.08
C ALA A 103 20.13 1.66 -3.08
N GLN A 104 19.67 1.15 -4.23
CA GLN A 104 18.35 0.53 -4.30
C GLN A 104 18.30 -0.67 -3.36
N LEU A 105 17.23 -0.75 -2.56
CA LEU A 105 16.98 -1.92 -1.70
C LEU A 105 17.07 -3.22 -2.52
N SER A 106 17.70 -4.22 -1.92
CA SER A 106 17.82 -5.55 -2.51
C SER A 106 16.42 -6.15 -2.72
N LYS A 107 16.30 -7.15 -3.61
CA LYS A 107 15.03 -7.84 -3.85
C LYS A 107 14.46 -8.46 -2.57
N GLU A 108 15.32 -8.95 -1.69
CA GLU A 108 14.94 -9.58 -0.41
C GLU A 108 14.46 -8.54 0.61
N GLU A 109 15.15 -7.40 0.73
CA GLU A 109 14.72 -6.30 1.62
C GLU A 109 13.37 -5.71 1.20
N LYS A 110 13.15 -5.56 -0.12
CA LYS A 110 11.85 -5.14 -0.67
C LYS A 110 10.75 -6.13 -0.35
N ALA A 111 11.03 -7.43 -0.42
CA ALA A 111 10.06 -8.48 -0.10
C ALA A 111 9.72 -8.50 1.39
N SER A 112 10.72 -8.37 2.27
CA SER A 112 10.54 -8.30 3.72
C SER A 112 9.70 -7.09 4.13
N ARG A 113 10.04 -5.88 3.66
CA ARG A 113 9.24 -4.67 3.94
C ARG A 113 7.80 -4.79 3.49
N ARG A 114 7.58 -5.35 2.30
CA ARG A 114 6.22 -5.59 1.79
C ARG A 114 5.45 -6.51 2.72
N ASN A 115 6.08 -7.59 3.20
CA ASN A 115 5.44 -8.52 4.12
C ASN A 115 5.07 -7.84 5.45
N THR A 116 5.95 -7.03 6.02
CA THR A 116 5.67 -6.28 7.26
C THR A 116 4.48 -5.33 7.11
N ILE A 117 4.42 -4.59 6.00
CA ILE A 117 3.30 -3.68 5.71
C ILE A 117 1.99 -4.44 5.55
N VAL A 118 2.03 -5.58 4.85
CA VAL A 118 0.85 -6.43 4.62
C VAL A 118 0.40 -7.10 5.92
N SER A 119 1.29 -7.50 6.81
CA SER A 119 0.91 -8.12 8.08
C SER A 119 0.38 -7.11 9.09
N SER A 120 0.90 -5.87 9.13
CA SER A 120 0.49 -4.87 10.12
C SER A 120 -0.78 -4.13 9.74
N ILE A 121 -1.05 -3.96 8.44
CA ILE A 121 -2.21 -3.20 7.94
C ILE A 121 -3.26 -4.12 7.32
N GLY A 122 -2.89 -5.37 7.00
CA GLY A 122 -3.67 -6.24 6.14
C GLY A 122 -5.10 -6.44 6.62
N GLU A 123 -5.28 -6.75 7.90
CA GLU A 123 -6.59 -7.00 8.48
C GLU A 123 -7.45 -5.72 8.57
N ASP A 124 -6.90 -4.63 9.08
CA ASP A 124 -7.59 -3.34 9.23
C ASP A 124 -7.99 -2.71 7.88
N LEU A 125 -7.10 -2.80 6.89
CA LEU A 125 -7.37 -2.31 5.55
C LEU A 125 -8.32 -3.25 4.78
N LEU A 126 -8.34 -4.54 5.09
CA LEU A 126 -9.29 -5.49 4.51
C LEU A 126 -10.71 -5.25 5.00
N LEU A 127 -10.88 -4.96 6.29
CA LEU A 127 -12.16 -4.55 6.88
C LEU A 127 -12.66 -3.25 6.26
N ALA A 128 -11.77 -2.26 6.11
CA ALA A 128 -12.10 -1.02 5.40
C ALA A 128 -12.40 -1.23 3.89
N SER A 129 -11.81 -2.26 3.27
CA SER A 129 -11.89 -2.54 1.82
C SER A 129 -13.18 -3.25 1.38
N ALA A 130 -14.06 -3.66 2.32
CA ALA A 130 -15.35 -4.24 1.97
C ALA A 130 -16.17 -3.33 1.02
N ASP A 131 -16.05 -2.01 1.18
CA ASP A 131 -16.81 -1.00 0.42
C ASP A 131 -15.99 -0.16 -0.58
N LYS A 132 -14.71 -0.49 -0.83
CA LYS A 132 -13.79 0.33 -1.67
C LYS A 132 -13.85 1.84 -1.32
N PRO A 133 -13.40 2.24 -0.11
CA PRO A 133 -13.60 3.59 0.39
C PRO A 133 -12.69 4.63 -0.28
N PHE A 134 -11.59 4.20 -0.93
CA PHE A 134 -10.66 5.12 -1.57
C PHE A 134 -11.00 5.36 -3.04
N ARG A 135 -11.11 6.63 -3.44
CA ARG A 135 -11.36 7.08 -4.82
C ARG A 135 -10.44 8.25 -5.12
N PHE A 136 -9.50 8.11 -6.04
CA PHE A 136 -8.58 9.22 -6.33
C PHE A 136 -9.16 10.12 -7.43
N PRO A 137 -9.39 11.43 -7.15
CA PRO A 137 -9.81 12.37 -8.18
C PRO A 137 -8.80 12.47 -9.33
N ALA A 138 -9.29 12.55 -10.57
CA ALA A 138 -8.45 12.70 -11.76
C ALA A 138 -7.57 13.97 -11.74
N THR A 139 -8.00 15.01 -11.01
CA THR A 139 -7.25 16.25 -10.80
C THR A 139 -5.83 16.00 -10.27
N PHE A 140 -5.64 15.02 -9.37
CA PHE A 140 -4.31 14.67 -8.85
C PHE A 140 -3.39 14.12 -9.93
N THR A 141 -3.93 13.37 -10.89
CA THR A 141 -3.18 12.85 -12.04
C THR A 141 -2.61 13.98 -12.88
N PHE A 142 -3.39 15.02 -13.14
CA PHE A 142 -2.90 16.19 -13.87
C PHE A 142 -1.82 16.95 -13.12
N VAL A 143 -1.94 17.08 -11.79
CA VAL A 143 -0.94 17.71 -10.94
C VAL A 143 0.38 16.94 -10.96
N VAL A 144 0.35 15.64 -10.66
CA VAL A 144 1.55 14.80 -10.66
C VAL A 144 2.18 14.75 -12.04
N ARG A 145 1.39 14.60 -13.11
CA ARG A 145 1.88 14.64 -14.50
C ARG A 145 2.59 15.96 -14.81
N SER A 146 2.08 17.08 -14.31
CA SER A 146 2.69 18.39 -14.52
C SER A 146 4.04 18.52 -13.80
N PHE A 147 4.12 18.08 -12.54
CA PHE A 147 5.39 18.04 -11.81
C PHE A 147 6.41 17.10 -12.46
N THR A 148 5.99 15.92 -12.91
CA THR A 148 6.89 14.97 -13.60
C THR A 148 7.42 15.51 -14.91
N VAL A 149 6.58 16.16 -15.72
CA VAL A 149 7.03 16.78 -16.98
C VAL A 149 7.99 17.94 -16.70
N LEU A 150 7.69 18.79 -15.72
CA LEU A 150 8.55 19.91 -15.35
C LEU A 150 9.90 19.43 -14.79
N ASP A 151 9.88 18.41 -13.93
CA ASP A 151 11.09 17.77 -13.39
C ASP A 151 11.93 17.12 -14.50
N GLY A 152 11.28 16.44 -15.45
CA GLY A 152 11.95 15.82 -16.60
C GLY A 152 12.61 16.86 -17.52
N ILE A 153 11.91 17.96 -17.83
CA ILE A 153 12.47 19.06 -18.64
C ILE A 153 13.64 19.71 -17.90
N GLY A 154 13.48 20.02 -16.61
CA GLY A 154 14.54 20.62 -15.81
C GLY A 154 15.79 19.75 -15.77
N LYS A 155 15.64 18.44 -15.57
CA LYS A 155 16.75 17.46 -15.61
C LYS A 155 17.38 17.28 -16.99
N SER A 156 16.61 17.47 -18.06
CA SER A 156 17.16 17.45 -19.42
C SER A 156 18.05 18.66 -19.71
N LEU A 157 17.82 19.78 -19.02
CA LEU A 157 18.58 21.03 -19.17
C LEU A 157 19.76 21.12 -18.20
N ASP A 158 19.56 20.80 -16.92
CA ASP A 158 20.62 20.67 -15.91
C ASP A 158 20.45 19.34 -15.16
N PRO A 159 21.39 18.39 -15.26
CA PRO A 159 21.33 17.12 -14.52
C PRO A 159 21.23 17.28 -12.99
N ARG A 160 21.61 18.44 -12.45
CA ARG A 160 21.52 18.77 -11.00
C ARG A 160 20.19 19.43 -10.63
N PHE A 161 19.30 19.64 -11.58
CA PHE A 161 17.99 20.22 -11.33
C PHE A 161 17.16 19.34 -10.38
N ASP A 162 16.70 19.95 -9.29
CA ASP A 162 15.76 19.33 -8.35
C ASP A 162 14.58 20.26 -8.13
N ILE A 163 13.44 19.89 -8.70
CA ILE A 163 12.17 20.62 -8.59
C ILE A 163 11.76 20.86 -7.13
N THR A 164 12.18 19.98 -6.23
CA THR A 164 11.85 20.03 -4.81
C THR A 164 12.46 21.24 -4.12
N GLU A 165 13.71 21.56 -4.43
CA GLU A 165 14.42 22.68 -3.81
C GLU A 165 13.80 24.01 -4.22
N ILE A 166 13.40 24.08 -5.50
CA ILE A 166 12.79 25.25 -6.12
C ILE A 166 11.35 25.44 -5.62
N ALA A 167 10.61 24.35 -5.45
CA ALA A 167 9.22 24.38 -4.97
C ALA A 167 9.09 24.61 -3.46
N ALA A 168 10.14 24.35 -2.67
CA ALA A 168 10.13 24.51 -1.22
C ALA A 168 9.62 25.87 -0.68
N PRO A 169 10.07 27.04 -1.18
CA PRO A 169 9.56 28.34 -0.74
C PRO A 169 8.07 28.53 -1.06
N TYR A 170 7.59 28.04 -2.20
CA TYR A 170 6.19 28.11 -2.58
C TYR A 170 5.32 27.19 -1.73
N ALA A 171 5.78 25.96 -1.48
CA ALA A 171 5.13 25.04 -0.56
C ALA A 171 5.00 25.65 0.84
N ARG A 172 6.05 26.34 1.32
CA ARG A 172 6.00 27.07 2.59
C ARG A 172 4.96 28.19 2.57
N GLY A 173 4.90 28.99 1.50
CA GLY A 173 3.90 30.05 1.33
C GLY A 173 2.47 29.49 1.40
N LEU A 174 2.20 28.43 0.63
CA LEU A 174 0.90 27.77 0.58
C LEU A 174 0.47 27.20 1.94
N LEU A 175 1.40 26.56 2.67
CA LEU A 175 1.12 26.05 4.02
C LEU A 175 0.87 27.19 5.03
N LEU A 176 1.47 28.36 4.82
CA LEU A 176 1.22 29.55 5.64
C LEU A 176 -0.05 30.30 5.23
N GLU A 177 -0.62 30.05 4.06
CA GLU A 177 -1.84 30.69 3.53
C GLU A 177 -3.11 29.84 3.69
N GLY A 178 -2.99 28.58 4.14
CA GLY A 178 -4.08 27.59 4.19
C GLY A 178 -5.27 27.86 5.15
N SER A 179 -6.27 26.98 4.98
CA SER A 179 -7.69 26.96 5.41
C SER A 179 -8.08 27.65 6.75
N PRO A 180 -9.30 28.25 6.84
CA PRO A 180 -9.85 28.84 8.06
C PRO A 180 -9.97 27.87 9.25
N GLN A 181 -10.14 26.57 8.98
CA GLN A 181 -10.24 25.52 10.00
C GLN A 181 -8.93 25.39 10.81
N VAL A 182 -7.82 25.90 10.27
CA VAL A 182 -6.47 25.83 10.83
C VAL A 182 -6.02 27.21 11.39
N ALA A 183 -6.93 28.17 11.57
CA ALA A 183 -6.56 29.55 11.97
C ALA A 183 -5.80 29.64 13.32
N LYS A 184 -6.15 28.82 14.33
CA LYS A 184 -5.42 28.74 15.62
C LYS A 184 -4.06 28.06 15.47
N ALA A 185 -4.06 26.97 14.72
CA ALA A 185 -2.91 26.16 14.35
C ALA A 185 -1.85 26.92 13.52
N ARG A 186 -2.29 27.88 12.69
CA ARG A 186 -1.43 28.74 11.87
C ARG A 186 -0.43 29.54 12.72
N GLN A 187 -0.80 29.92 13.94
CA GLN A 187 0.07 30.70 14.82
C GLN A 187 1.18 29.84 15.45
N GLU A 188 0.88 28.59 15.81
CA GLU A 188 1.86 27.61 16.28
C GLU A 188 2.77 27.13 15.13
N PHE A 189 2.17 26.87 13.97
CA PHE A 189 2.88 26.44 12.78
C PHE A 189 3.82 27.52 12.22
N LYS A 190 3.41 28.80 12.25
CA LYS A 190 4.26 29.93 11.85
C LYS A 190 5.51 30.06 12.75
N LYS A 191 5.40 29.74 14.05
CA LYS A 191 6.54 29.72 14.99
C LYS A 191 7.48 28.53 14.74
N GLY A 192 6.94 27.36 14.39
CA GLY A 192 7.73 26.15 14.08
C GLY A 192 8.44 26.21 12.71
N LEU A 193 7.75 26.68 11.67
CA LEU A 193 8.29 26.78 10.30
C LEU A 193 9.40 27.82 10.14
N ALA A 194 9.35 28.92 10.89
CA ALA A 194 10.37 29.97 10.82
C ALA A 194 11.77 29.45 11.19
N LYS A 195 11.86 28.38 12.00
CA LYS A 195 13.11 27.70 12.36
C LYS A 195 13.51 26.57 11.40
N GLN A 196 12.63 26.12 10.51
CA GLN A 196 12.83 24.86 9.75
C GLN A 196 12.40 24.97 8.28
N ASN A 197 13.03 25.87 7.51
CA ASN A 197 12.94 25.87 6.04
C ASN A 197 13.28 24.51 5.41
N ARG A 198 14.11 23.70 6.07
CA ARG A 198 14.55 22.40 5.57
C ARG A 198 13.56 21.26 5.84
N ALA A 199 12.63 21.40 6.79
CA ALA A 199 11.68 20.32 7.11
C ALA A 199 10.64 20.11 6.00
N VAL A 200 10.10 21.20 5.45
CA VAL A 200 9.22 21.17 4.26
C VAL A 200 9.99 20.60 3.07
N ALA A 201 11.21 21.07 2.84
CA ALA A 201 12.01 20.53 1.74
C ALA A 201 12.34 19.03 1.92
N ASN A 202 12.53 18.55 3.16
CA ASN A 202 12.77 17.12 3.45
C ASN A 202 11.50 16.26 3.30
N LEU A 203 10.29 16.82 3.49
CA LEU A 203 9.02 16.13 3.21
C LEU A 203 8.89 15.77 1.73
N PHE A 204 9.42 16.62 0.85
CA PHE A 204 9.37 16.43 -0.60
C PHE A 204 10.66 15.86 -1.19
N ARG A 205 11.81 15.95 -0.51
CA ARG A 205 13.11 15.37 -0.93
C ARG A 205 13.16 13.88 -0.63
N GLY A 206 12.40 13.08 -1.37
CA GLY A 206 12.55 11.63 -1.45
C GLY A 206 13.27 11.23 -2.74
N PRO A 207 14.22 10.28 -2.72
CA PRO A 207 15.14 10.02 -3.84
C PRO A 207 14.47 9.66 -5.17
N ASN A 208 13.22 9.18 -5.17
CA ASN A 208 12.47 8.84 -6.38
C ASN A 208 10.99 9.30 -6.30
N TYR A 209 10.66 10.29 -5.47
CA TYR A 209 9.27 10.53 -5.10
C TYR A 209 8.39 10.83 -6.32
N VAL A 210 8.84 11.69 -7.22
CA VAL A 210 8.07 12.10 -8.42
C VAL A 210 7.94 10.95 -9.44
N GLU A 211 8.99 10.16 -9.64
CA GLU A 211 8.97 9.05 -10.61
C GLU A 211 8.15 7.86 -10.08
N ASP A 212 8.30 7.51 -8.81
CA ASP A 212 7.57 6.41 -8.17
C ASP A 212 6.09 6.76 -7.94
N THR A 213 5.78 8.01 -7.59
CA THR A 213 4.38 8.48 -7.50
C THR A 213 3.74 8.53 -8.88
N ALA A 214 4.44 8.96 -9.93
CA ALA A 214 3.92 8.93 -11.29
C ALA A 214 3.61 7.50 -11.75
N LYS A 215 4.54 6.55 -11.57
CA LYS A 215 4.31 5.12 -11.89
C LYS A 215 3.15 4.52 -11.11
N THR A 216 3.03 4.88 -9.83
CA THR A 216 1.97 4.37 -8.96
C THR A 216 0.61 4.96 -9.33
N LEU A 217 0.55 6.26 -9.59
CA LEU A 217 -0.65 6.97 -9.99
C LEU A 217 -1.12 6.53 -11.38
N GLN A 218 -0.20 6.23 -12.31
CA GLN A 218 -0.55 5.68 -13.62
C GLN A 218 -1.17 4.28 -13.52
N LYS A 219 -0.67 3.42 -12.62
CA LYS A 219 -1.32 2.12 -12.31
C LYS A 219 -2.71 2.32 -11.69
N LEU A 220 -2.87 3.38 -10.92
CA LEU A 220 -4.12 3.73 -10.27
C LEU A 220 -5.15 4.28 -11.27
N GLU A 221 -4.72 5.10 -12.24
CA GLU A 221 -5.52 5.63 -13.36
C GLU A 221 -6.04 4.51 -14.27
N ARG A 222 -5.23 3.47 -14.50
CA ARG A 222 -5.62 2.28 -15.30
C ARG A 222 -6.55 1.31 -14.55
N GLY A 223 -6.82 1.55 -13.27
CA GLY A 223 -7.60 0.63 -12.42
C GLY A 223 -6.87 -0.68 -12.10
N ASP A 224 -5.56 -0.74 -12.35
CA ASP A 224 -4.74 -1.95 -12.22
C ASP A 224 -4.23 -2.18 -10.79
N LEU A 225 -4.47 -1.24 -9.87
CA LEU A 225 -4.08 -1.38 -8.47
C LEU A 225 -5.01 -2.37 -7.75
N LYS A 226 -4.92 -3.65 -8.10
CA LYS A 226 -5.55 -4.75 -7.37
C LYS A 226 -4.74 -4.98 -6.08
N LEU A 227 -5.08 -4.24 -5.02
CA LEU A 227 -4.65 -4.54 -3.65
C LEU A 227 -5.27 -5.88 -3.24
N ARG A 228 -4.63 -6.98 -3.66
CA ARG A 228 -5.02 -8.34 -3.30
C ARG A 228 -4.51 -8.66 -1.91
N VAL A 229 -5.19 -8.17 -0.88
CA VAL A 229 -4.90 -8.60 0.50
C VAL A 229 -5.74 -9.84 0.88
N ARG A 230 -6.79 -10.19 0.13
CA ARG A 230 -7.65 -11.38 0.40
C ARG A 230 -7.13 -12.71 -0.15
N ALA A 231 -6.03 -12.74 -0.91
CA ALA A 231 -5.60 -13.99 -1.53
C ALA A 231 -5.03 -14.97 -0.50
N LEU A 232 -4.26 -14.49 0.47
CA LEU A 232 -3.44 -15.40 1.27
C LEU A 232 -4.24 -16.22 2.29
N GLU A 233 -5.24 -15.64 2.96
CA GLU A 233 -6.08 -16.36 3.93
C GLU A 233 -7.18 -17.19 3.25
N ALA A 234 -7.81 -16.64 2.21
CA ALA A 234 -8.82 -17.37 1.44
C ALA A 234 -8.20 -18.58 0.73
N GLU A 235 -7.03 -18.44 0.11
CA GLU A 235 -6.30 -19.55 -0.54
C GLU A 235 -5.84 -20.61 0.46
N ARG A 236 -5.43 -20.20 1.68
CA ARG A 236 -5.16 -21.14 2.79
C ARG A 236 -6.42 -21.88 3.24
N SER A 237 -7.55 -21.19 3.37
CA SER A 237 -8.83 -21.83 3.73
C SER A 237 -9.33 -22.80 2.66
N LEU A 238 -9.17 -22.46 1.37
CA LEU A 238 -9.55 -23.30 0.25
C LEU A 238 -8.67 -24.56 0.14
N ASN A 239 -7.35 -24.42 0.36
CA ASN A 239 -6.46 -25.59 0.41
C ASN A 239 -6.81 -26.53 1.59
N ARG A 240 -7.19 -25.98 2.75
CA ARG A 240 -7.68 -26.77 3.89
C ARG A 240 -8.98 -27.48 3.54
N MET A 241 -9.94 -26.78 2.94
CA MET A 241 -11.21 -27.37 2.48
C MET A 241 -10.96 -28.48 1.46
N ALA A 242 -10.06 -28.31 0.50
CA ALA A 242 -9.75 -29.33 -0.51
C ALA A 242 -9.11 -30.59 0.10
N ILE A 243 -8.21 -30.45 1.08
CA ILE A 243 -7.60 -31.59 1.77
C ILE A 243 -8.64 -32.29 2.67
N MET A 244 -9.50 -31.52 3.35
CA MET A 244 -10.59 -32.06 4.17
C MET A 244 -11.62 -32.80 3.32
N GLN A 245 -11.96 -32.27 2.13
CA GLN A 245 -12.85 -32.91 1.18
C GLN A 245 -12.27 -34.24 0.67
N LYS A 246 -10.95 -34.31 0.41
CA LYS A 246 -10.27 -35.57 0.09
C LYS A 246 -10.32 -36.57 1.24
N ALA A 247 -10.16 -36.11 2.49
CA ALA A 247 -10.27 -36.96 3.67
C ALA A 247 -11.70 -37.51 3.85
N MET A 248 -12.72 -36.68 3.65
CA MET A 248 -14.13 -37.09 3.69
C MET A 248 -14.47 -38.13 2.61
N LEU A 249 -14.05 -37.90 1.36
CA LEU A 249 -14.26 -38.85 0.27
C LEU A 249 -13.57 -40.20 0.55
N ALA A 250 -12.36 -40.17 1.08
CA ALA A 250 -11.64 -41.38 1.48
C ALA A 250 -12.34 -42.13 2.64
N ALA A 251 -12.90 -41.40 3.60
CA ALA A 251 -13.67 -41.99 4.72
C ALA A 251 -14.97 -42.66 4.23
N LEU A 252 -15.71 -41.98 3.34
CA LEU A 252 -16.92 -42.53 2.73
C LEU A 252 -16.62 -43.78 1.89
N ALA A 253 -15.55 -43.74 1.09
CA ALA A 253 -15.09 -44.89 0.33
C ALA A 253 -14.72 -46.06 1.26
N ALA A 254 -13.96 -45.80 2.33
CA ALA A 254 -13.61 -46.83 3.31
C ALA A 254 -14.85 -47.47 3.95
N SER A 255 -15.83 -46.66 4.36
CA SER A 255 -17.10 -47.15 4.94
C SER A 255 -17.89 -47.99 3.93
N THR A 256 -17.95 -47.56 2.67
CA THR A 256 -18.64 -48.29 1.60
C THR A 256 -17.97 -49.64 1.34
N PHE A 257 -16.63 -49.68 1.26
CA PHE A 257 -15.88 -50.92 1.07
C PHE A 257 -16.01 -51.89 2.25
N VAL A 258 -16.08 -51.39 3.50
CA VAL A 258 -16.34 -52.22 4.68
C VAL A 258 -17.74 -52.85 4.61
N ASN A 259 -18.77 -52.06 4.27
CA ASN A 259 -20.13 -52.56 4.14
C ASN A 259 -20.25 -53.63 3.03
N VAL A 260 -19.68 -53.36 1.85
CA VAL A 260 -19.65 -54.33 0.73
C VAL A 260 -18.88 -55.59 1.14
N GLY A 261 -17.72 -55.43 1.78
CA GLY A 261 -16.90 -56.54 2.27
C GLY A 261 -17.62 -57.43 3.28
N ALA A 262 -18.42 -56.85 4.18
CA ALA A 262 -19.22 -57.55 5.18
C ALA A 262 -20.41 -58.32 4.58
N VAL A 263 -21.10 -57.73 3.60
CA VAL A 263 -22.21 -58.43 2.90
C VAL A 263 -21.67 -59.60 2.08
N LEU A 264 -20.55 -59.41 1.38
CA LEU A 264 -19.93 -60.47 0.58
C LEU A 264 -19.38 -61.61 1.44
N SER A 265 -18.83 -61.31 2.62
CA SER A 265 -18.36 -62.35 3.55
C SER A 265 -19.54 -63.16 4.14
N ALA A 266 -20.66 -62.50 4.44
CA ALA A 266 -21.88 -63.16 4.91
C ALA A 266 -22.48 -64.13 3.87
N ASN A 267 -22.28 -63.86 2.58
CA ASN A 267 -22.74 -64.71 1.48
C ASN A 267 -21.67 -65.73 1.01
N ALA A 268 -20.61 -65.95 1.78
CA ALA A 268 -19.50 -66.86 1.46
C ALA A 268 -18.74 -66.55 0.15
N ILE A 269 -18.84 -65.33 -0.37
CA ILE A 269 -18.11 -64.87 -1.56
C ILE A 269 -16.74 -64.30 -1.13
N VAL A 270 -15.80 -65.19 -0.83
CA VAL A 270 -14.54 -64.86 -0.11
C VAL A 270 -13.57 -64.00 -0.92
N ILE A 271 -13.43 -64.24 -2.23
CA ILE A 271 -12.45 -63.52 -3.08
C ILE A 271 -12.81 -62.03 -3.17
N TRP A 272 -14.08 -61.72 -3.45
CA TRP A 272 -14.57 -60.34 -3.58
C TRP A 272 -14.64 -59.61 -2.23
N SER A 273 -14.89 -60.34 -1.13
CA SER A 273 -14.81 -59.78 0.23
C SER A 273 -13.39 -59.31 0.58
N ARG A 274 -12.36 -60.15 0.32
CA ARG A 274 -10.96 -59.79 0.57
C ARG A 274 -10.52 -58.58 -0.24
N LEU A 275 -10.90 -58.51 -1.51
CA LEU A 275 -10.61 -57.36 -2.37
C LEU A 275 -11.26 -56.07 -1.83
N SER A 276 -12.49 -56.16 -1.32
CA SER A 276 -13.20 -55.02 -0.72
C SER A 276 -12.50 -54.54 0.56
N PHE A 277 -12.05 -55.45 1.43
CA PHE A 277 -11.30 -55.07 2.63
C PHE A 277 -9.93 -54.44 2.33
N MET A 278 -9.25 -54.88 1.26
CA MET A 278 -8.03 -54.21 0.78
C MET A 278 -8.32 -52.78 0.30
N GLY A 279 -9.43 -52.56 -0.42
CA GLY A 279 -9.88 -51.22 -0.83
C GLY A 279 -10.23 -50.32 0.35
N ALA A 280 -10.84 -50.87 1.41
CA ALA A 280 -11.10 -50.16 2.65
C ALA A 280 -9.81 -49.71 3.34
N PHE A 281 -8.80 -50.58 3.43
CA PHE A 281 -7.51 -50.26 4.03
C PHE A 281 -6.78 -49.14 3.28
N ALA A 282 -6.72 -49.21 1.94
CA ALA A 282 -6.09 -48.18 1.12
C ALA A 282 -6.77 -46.80 1.28
N SER A 283 -8.10 -46.79 1.32
CA SER A 283 -8.90 -45.57 1.53
C SER A 283 -8.70 -45.00 2.95
N GLY A 284 -8.68 -45.85 3.97
CA GLY A 284 -8.38 -45.46 5.35
C GLY A 284 -6.98 -44.88 5.53
N PHE A 285 -5.97 -45.44 4.86
CA PHE A 285 -4.62 -44.89 4.86
C PHE A 285 -4.55 -43.50 4.21
N SER A 286 -5.21 -43.32 3.07
CA SER A 286 -5.30 -42.02 2.39
C SER A 286 -5.98 -40.94 3.24
N MET A 287 -7.01 -41.31 3.99
CA MET A 287 -7.68 -40.43 4.97
C MET A 287 -6.69 -39.98 6.07
N LEU A 288 -5.95 -40.90 6.67
CA LEU A 288 -4.96 -40.59 7.71
C LEU A 288 -3.88 -39.63 7.22
N VAL A 289 -3.34 -39.88 6.01
CA VAL A 289 -2.34 -38.99 5.39
C VAL A 289 -2.91 -37.58 5.18
N SER A 290 -4.18 -37.48 4.77
CA SER A 290 -4.85 -36.18 4.57
C SER A 290 -5.04 -35.42 5.87
N LEU A 291 -5.44 -36.09 6.96
CA LEU A 291 -5.56 -35.49 8.29
C LEU A 291 -4.21 -35.01 8.86
N LEU A 292 -3.14 -35.78 8.66
CA LEU A 292 -1.79 -35.38 9.06
C LEU A 292 -1.31 -34.13 8.31
N LYS A 293 -1.66 -34.00 7.02
CA LYS A 293 -1.36 -32.79 6.24
C LYS A 293 -2.09 -31.56 6.79
N VAL A 294 -3.37 -31.69 7.18
CA VAL A 294 -4.14 -30.58 7.79
C VAL A 294 -3.48 -30.13 9.11
N LYS A 295 -3.16 -31.07 10.01
CA LYS A 295 -2.51 -30.76 11.29
C LYS A 295 -1.15 -30.08 11.13
N ASN A 296 -0.39 -30.47 10.10
CA ASN A 296 0.88 -29.82 9.79
C ASN A 296 0.71 -28.39 9.23
N LEU A 297 -0.37 -28.12 8.49
CA LEU A 297 -0.71 -26.78 8.04
C LEU A 297 -1.11 -25.89 9.23
N GLU A 298 -1.94 -26.40 10.14
CA GLU A 298 -2.34 -25.68 11.37
C GLU A 298 -1.12 -25.31 12.25
N ARG A 299 -0.16 -26.24 12.41
CA ARG A 299 1.09 -25.97 13.16
C ARG A 299 1.94 -24.89 12.51
N LYS A 300 2.06 -24.89 11.18
CA LYS A 300 2.78 -23.85 10.44
C LYS A 300 2.08 -22.49 10.56
N GLU A 301 0.75 -22.48 10.59
CA GLU A 301 -0.05 -21.27 10.76
C GLU A 301 0.10 -20.68 12.17
N ALA A 302 0.07 -21.51 13.21
CA ALA A 302 0.28 -21.07 14.60
C ALA A 302 1.67 -20.44 14.81
N GLN A 303 2.69 -20.91 14.10
CA GLN A 303 4.04 -20.32 14.13
C GLN A 303 4.12 -18.96 13.42
N LEU A 304 3.24 -18.68 12.46
CA LEU A 304 3.22 -17.44 11.69
C LEU A 304 2.34 -16.36 12.33
N SER A 305 1.32 -16.74 13.11
CA SER A 305 0.41 -15.80 13.77
C SER A 305 0.92 -15.28 15.11
N GLY A 306 2.11 -15.71 15.57
CA GLY A 306 2.73 -15.21 16.79
C GLY A 306 1.92 -15.42 18.07
N SER A 307 0.93 -16.33 18.07
CA SER A 307 0.17 -16.65 19.29
C SER A 307 0.90 -17.77 20.05
N SER A 308 1.79 -17.36 20.94
CA SER A 308 2.25 -18.16 22.08
C SER A 308 1.80 -17.46 23.35
#